data_AF-A0AAX4P7D0-F1
#
_entry.id   AF-A0AAX4P7D0-F1
#
_cell.length_a   1.000
_cell.length_b   1.000
_cell.length_c   1.000
_cell.angle_alpha   90.00
_cell.angle_beta   90.00
_cell.angle_gamma   90.00
#
_symmetry.space_group_name_H-M   'P 1'
#
loop_
_entity.id
_entity.type
_entity.pdbx_description
1 polymer ?
#
loop_
_entity_poly.entity_id
_entity_poly.type
_entity_poly.pdbx_seq_one_letter_code
_entity_poly.pdbx_strand_id
1 'polypeptide(L)'
;MRCSARRLGCLIALLLSLSLLARGVESAGEKTFHIIFSTECTPYFDYQTLGLLHSYVKANQTGRITRLMACDDENYSGRGLTSKFPNADTFVHRNYAVHPKTGDKYAAYNKPYSVLSWLKESEPEEDYIVFLDADMVINSRITVEAVGAEPGRPVSALYGYLKGVDPESYMEIKESVPNVEKADKVGGFMVMHKADMKRLAPWWLHYTEEVRTNPKNWANTGDVYNQNGELGPPWISEMYGYVFGCAHVNLSHIISNDFMLYPGYTPPPEPFPLVIHYGITFFVDDYAFDKHWFQDLTTCPGKNVDFPLTLEEIEYKKQNGPGDYRRSALALYAPQVLHEALEDHRRGYCHAGAGARYRHTYKCESPGGIIQCKATGLLEGEALESKIRREEGGVEAAREAEEAREPAKDACEDSNELCCSWARNGECGANSAYMLEQCKASCGVCGSASCVLDAAVGSDVRTGALSPVEVRERGAGQRGHFGRDGHAFHHAFHAEDHPDPNVFDGANEALFRALPFWGSLCVVGVVGAAVIHTFGPNAAFVRRRLWRRPPPRKPRPPL
;
A
#
# COMPACT_ATOMS: atom_id res chain seq x y z
N MET A 1 -6.54 75.67 10.05
CA MET A 1 -7.45 74.56 10.40
C MET A 1 -7.92 73.67 9.23
N ARG A 2 -7.66 73.98 7.94
CA ARG A 2 -8.15 73.16 6.80
C ARG A 2 -7.24 72.02 6.32
N CYS A 3 -5.98 71.94 6.75
CA CYS A 3 -5.04 70.87 6.32
C CYS A 3 -5.14 69.57 7.14
N SER A 4 -5.66 69.60 8.37
CA SER A 4 -5.72 68.41 9.24
C SER A 4 -6.87 67.47 8.89
N ALA A 5 -8.00 68.01 8.40
CA ALA A 5 -9.19 67.21 8.09
C ALA A 5 -9.04 66.36 6.84
N ARG A 6 -8.28 66.82 5.82
CA ARG A 6 -8.04 66.06 4.60
C ARG A 6 -7.11 64.85 4.81
N ARG A 7 -6.11 64.96 5.70
CA ARG A 7 -5.24 63.82 6.04
C ARG A 7 -5.96 62.75 6.84
N LEU A 8 -6.86 63.14 7.74
CA LEU A 8 -7.68 62.20 8.51
C LEU A 8 -8.72 61.49 7.62
N GLY A 9 -9.34 62.22 6.69
CA GLY A 9 -10.27 61.63 5.71
C GLY A 9 -9.60 60.62 4.76
N CYS A 10 -8.37 60.90 4.30
CA CYS A 10 -7.60 59.94 3.51
C CYS A 10 -7.18 58.71 4.31
N LEU A 11 -6.79 58.85 5.58
CA LEU A 11 -6.45 57.70 6.43
C LEU A 11 -7.66 56.81 6.71
N ILE A 12 -8.83 57.42 6.97
CA ILE A 12 -10.07 56.67 7.21
C ILE A 12 -10.54 55.99 5.92
N ALA A 13 -10.41 56.62 4.76
CA ALA A 13 -10.73 56.00 3.47
C ALA A 13 -9.75 54.86 3.12
N LEU A 14 -8.46 55.01 3.42
CA LEU A 14 -7.47 53.94 3.23
C LEU A 14 -7.75 52.75 4.17
N LEU A 15 -8.02 53.01 5.45
CA LEU A 15 -8.38 51.99 6.44
C LEU A 15 -9.71 51.30 6.10
N LEU A 16 -10.71 52.04 5.59
CA LEU A 16 -11.96 51.45 5.11
C LEU A 16 -11.73 50.60 3.86
N SER A 17 -10.90 51.04 2.91
CA SER A 17 -10.56 50.24 1.72
C SER A 17 -9.73 49.00 2.05
N LEU A 18 -8.82 49.07 3.02
CA LEU A 18 -8.09 47.92 3.56
C LEU A 18 -9.03 46.97 4.33
N SER A 19 -10.04 47.50 5.04
CA SER A 19 -11.04 46.67 5.72
C SER A 19 -12.06 46.03 4.77
N LEU A 20 -12.32 46.63 3.59
CA LEU A 20 -13.13 46.04 2.52
C LEU A 20 -12.34 45.01 1.71
N LEU A 21 -11.02 45.21 1.52
CA LEU A 21 -10.13 44.19 0.95
C LEU A 21 -9.89 43.01 1.92
N ALA A 22 -9.88 43.27 3.24
CA ALA A 22 -9.82 42.24 4.27
C ALA A 22 -11.16 41.51 4.49
N ARG A 23 -12.28 42.06 4.02
CA ARG A 23 -13.62 41.43 4.06
C ARG A 23 -13.99 40.72 2.76
N GLY A 24 -13.10 40.69 1.77
CA GLY A 24 -13.28 40.03 0.47
C GLY A 24 -12.38 38.83 0.24
N VAL A 25 -11.61 38.41 1.25
CA VAL A 25 -11.00 37.09 1.29
C VAL A 25 -11.79 36.30 2.33
N GLU A 26 -12.98 35.83 1.95
CA GLU A 26 -13.41 34.53 2.46
C GLU A 26 -12.25 33.60 2.10
N SER A 27 -11.48 33.16 3.09
CA SER A 27 -10.71 31.93 2.87
C SER A 27 -11.77 30.93 2.45
N ALA A 28 -11.70 30.44 1.20
CA ALA A 28 -12.43 29.24 0.85
C ALA A 28 -12.13 28.26 1.99
N GLY A 29 -13.14 27.90 2.78
CA GLY A 29 -12.94 27.04 3.94
C GLY A 29 -12.18 25.81 3.49
N GLU A 30 -11.19 25.37 4.27
CA GLU A 30 -10.46 24.12 3.98
C GLU A 30 -11.51 23.04 3.71
N LYS A 31 -11.49 22.47 2.51
CA LYS A 31 -12.50 21.50 2.11
C LYS A 31 -12.41 20.31 3.07
N THR A 32 -13.48 20.06 3.80
CA THR A 32 -13.51 19.00 4.80
C THR A 32 -13.86 17.66 4.15
N PHE A 33 -13.37 16.58 4.75
CA PHE A 33 -13.67 15.22 4.32
C PHE A 33 -14.11 14.37 5.50
N HIS A 34 -14.92 13.36 5.18
CA HIS A 34 -15.31 12.28 6.09
C HIS A 34 -14.64 10.99 5.60
N ILE A 35 -13.77 10.41 6.43
CA ILE A 35 -13.14 9.11 6.14
C ILE A 35 -14.10 7.99 6.55
N ILE A 36 -14.34 7.03 5.67
CA ILE A 36 -15.11 5.82 5.95
C ILE A 36 -14.32 4.59 5.56
N PHE A 37 -14.54 3.49 6.27
CA PHE A 37 -13.96 2.19 5.95
C PHE A 37 -14.91 1.07 6.38
N SER A 38 -15.01 0.01 5.58
CA SER A 38 -15.90 -1.12 5.85
C SER A 38 -15.19 -2.26 6.58
N THR A 39 -15.88 -2.89 7.51
CA THR A 39 -15.40 -4.04 8.29
C THR A 39 -16.53 -5.01 8.58
N GLU A 40 -16.18 -6.24 8.96
CA GLU A 40 -17.11 -7.14 9.65
C GLU A 40 -16.82 -7.14 11.16
N CYS A 41 -17.76 -7.65 11.96
CA CYS A 41 -17.51 -7.92 13.37
C CYS A 41 -16.75 -9.22 13.59
N THR A 42 -15.49 -9.24 13.14
CA THR A 42 -14.57 -10.35 13.35
C THR A 42 -13.26 -9.86 13.96
N PRO A 43 -12.56 -10.70 14.72
CA PRO A 43 -11.28 -10.32 15.30
C PRO A 43 -10.21 -9.98 14.26
N TYR A 44 -10.36 -10.50 13.03
CA TYR A 44 -9.52 -10.14 11.88
C TYR A 44 -9.58 -8.64 11.57
N PHE A 45 -10.77 -8.02 11.62
CA PHE A 45 -10.93 -6.59 11.36
C PHE A 45 -10.68 -5.70 12.58
N ASP A 46 -10.69 -6.26 13.79
CA ASP A 46 -10.56 -5.45 15.01
C ASP A 46 -9.14 -4.86 15.17
N TYR A 47 -8.09 -5.64 14.93
CA TYR A 47 -6.72 -5.11 15.01
C TYR A 47 -6.41 -4.16 13.84
N GLN A 48 -7.01 -4.41 12.67
CA GLN A 48 -6.90 -3.52 11.51
C GLN A 48 -7.58 -2.18 11.78
N THR A 49 -8.76 -2.21 12.43
CA THR A 49 -9.46 -1.01 12.91
C THR A 49 -8.59 -0.19 13.86
N LEU A 50 -7.93 -0.84 14.82
CA LEU A 50 -7.01 -0.15 15.73
C LEU A 50 -5.82 0.46 14.96
N GLY A 51 -5.22 -0.27 14.02
CA GLY A 51 -4.12 0.23 13.19
C GLY A 51 -4.50 1.47 12.39
N LEU A 52 -5.64 1.43 11.68
CA LEU A 52 -6.12 2.57 10.90
C LEU A 52 -6.44 3.78 11.78
N LEU A 53 -7.16 3.60 12.90
CA LEU A 53 -7.50 4.69 13.82
C LEU A 53 -6.27 5.28 14.52
N HIS A 54 -5.28 4.45 14.86
CA HIS A 54 -4.01 4.90 15.40
C HIS A 54 -3.24 5.73 14.37
N SER A 55 -3.17 5.27 13.13
CA SER A 55 -2.54 6.00 12.03
C SER A 55 -3.23 7.34 11.75
N TYR A 56 -4.56 7.39 11.88
CA TYR A 56 -5.36 8.61 11.76
C TYR A 56 -4.95 9.67 12.78
N VAL A 57 -4.80 9.28 14.05
CA VAL A 57 -4.30 10.18 15.10
C VAL A 57 -2.83 10.56 14.86
N LYS A 58 -1.99 9.58 14.52
CA LYS A 58 -0.55 9.77 14.29
C LYS A 58 -0.25 10.72 13.14
N ALA A 59 -1.05 10.67 12.07
CA ALA A 59 -0.92 11.55 10.90
C ALA A 59 -1.50 12.95 11.12
N ASN A 60 -2.00 13.26 12.32
CA ASN A 60 -2.73 14.50 12.63
C ASN A 60 -3.87 14.76 11.63
N GLN A 61 -4.58 13.68 11.30
CA GLN A 61 -5.72 13.73 10.39
C GLN A 61 -6.90 14.42 11.08
N THR A 62 -7.57 15.31 10.34
CA THR A 62 -8.77 16.01 10.81
C THR A 62 -10.02 15.50 10.12
N GLY A 63 -11.19 16.05 10.46
CA GLY A 63 -12.47 15.56 9.95
C GLY A 63 -13.02 14.41 10.79
N ARG A 64 -14.10 13.79 10.34
CA ARG A 64 -14.66 12.60 10.99
C ARG A 64 -14.15 11.32 10.32
N ILE A 65 -14.06 10.26 11.11
CA ILE A 65 -13.80 8.91 10.62
C ILE A 65 -14.90 7.96 11.11
N THR A 66 -15.50 7.17 10.21
CA THR A 66 -16.57 6.22 10.59
C THR A 66 -16.26 4.82 10.10
N ARG A 67 -16.21 3.87 11.04
CA ARG A 67 -16.18 2.44 10.78
C ARG A 67 -17.59 1.99 10.37
N LEU A 68 -17.75 1.51 9.15
CA LEU A 68 -18.99 0.89 8.68
C LEU A 68 -18.89 -0.61 8.97
N MET A 69 -19.58 -1.07 10.01
CA MET A 69 -19.43 -2.44 10.51
C MET A 69 -20.64 -3.31 10.17
N ALA A 70 -20.42 -4.32 9.35
CA ALA A 70 -21.36 -5.38 9.04
C ALA A 70 -21.43 -6.36 10.23
N CYS A 71 -22.52 -6.30 11.01
CA CYS A 71 -22.65 -7.14 12.19
C CYS A 71 -24.09 -7.39 12.63
N ASP A 72 -24.48 -8.66 12.71
CA ASP A 72 -25.77 -9.09 13.27
C ASP A 72 -25.67 -9.45 14.76
N ASP A 73 -24.46 -9.65 15.31
CA ASP A 73 -24.24 -9.95 16.73
C ASP A 73 -24.19 -8.67 17.57
N GLU A 74 -25.27 -8.36 18.28
CA GLU A 74 -25.37 -7.20 19.18
C GLU A 74 -24.38 -7.24 20.36
N ASN A 75 -23.93 -8.43 20.76
CA ASN A 75 -23.04 -8.63 21.91
C ASN A 75 -21.56 -8.63 21.52
N TYR A 76 -21.23 -8.38 20.25
CA TYR A 76 -19.85 -8.40 19.78
C TYR A 76 -18.98 -7.35 20.49
N SER A 77 -17.96 -7.81 21.22
CA SER A 77 -17.13 -6.96 22.07
C SER A 77 -16.34 -5.87 21.31
N GLY A 78 -16.00 -6.10 20.04
CA GLY A 78 -15.26 -5.14 19.20
C GLY A 78 -16.10 -3.97 18.65
N ARG A 79 -17.40 -3.89 18.98
CA ARG A 79 -18.29 -2.79 18.55
C ARG A 79 -17.79 -1.40 18.97
N GLY A 80 -17.22 -1.32 20.18
CA GLY A 80 -16.82 -0.05 20.81
C GLY A 80 -15.39 0.42 20.52
N LEU A 81 -14.66 -0.18 19.57
CA LEU A 81 -13.24 0.13 19.37
C LEU A 81 -12.98 1.59 18.97
N THR A 82 -13.90 2.23 18.27
CA THR A 82 -13.82 3.64 17.83
C THR A 82 -13.97 4.64 18.96
N SER A 83 -14.68 4.29 20.05
CA SER A 83 -15.05 5.22 21.13
C SER A 83 -13.88 5.89 21.86
N LYS A 84 -12.66 5.36 21.70
CA LYS A 84 -11.44 5.87 22.31
C LYS A 84 -10.73 6.92 21.45
N PHE A 85 -11.13 7.06 20.18
CA PHE A 85 -10.47 7.92 19.21
C PHE A 85 -11.31 9.18 18.96
N PRO A 86 -10.67 10.35 18.87
CA PRO A 86 -11.39 11.60 18.63
C PRO A 86 -12.01 11.59 17.23
N ASN A 87 -13.24 12.10 17.12
CA ASN A 87 -14.01 12.20 15.88
C ASN A 87 -14.21 10.85 15.15
N ALA A 88 -14.11 9.73 15.89
CA ALA A 88 -14.30 8.39 15.36
C ALA A 88 -15.63 7.78 15.82
N ASP A 89 -16.39 7.21 14.88
CA ASP A 89 -17.68 6.58 15.16
C ASP A 89 -17.77 5.18 14.53
N THR A 90 -18.65 4.32 15.05
CA THR A 90 -19.04 3.07 14.40
C THR A 90 -20.49 3.15 13.95
N PHE A 91 -20.73 2.99 12.66
CA PHE A 91 -22.06 2.75 12.10
C PHE A 91 -22.25 1.26 11.89
N VAL A 92 -23.20 0.64 12.61
CA VAL A 92 -23.48 -0.79 12.50
C VAL A 92 -24.66 -1.02 11.57
N HIS A 93 -24.52 -1.97 10.65
CA HIS A 93 -25.61 -2.42 9.79
C HIS A 93 -25.65 -3.94 9.73
N ARG A 94 -26.76 -4.47 9.21
CA ARG A 94 -26.94 -5.91 8.98
C ARG A 94 -25.78 -6.49 8.16
N ASN A 95 -25.32 -7.69 8.50
CA ASN A 95 -24.36 -8.42 7.68
C ASN A 95 -25.03 -8.90 6.36
N TYR A 96 -24.51 -8.40 5.24
CA TYR A 96 -24.99 -8.69 3.88
C TYR A 96 -24.05 -9.63 3.11
N ALA A 97 -23.16 -10.34 3.80
CA ALA A 97 -22.29 -11.36 3.20
C ALA A 97 -23.07 -12.51 2.55
N VAL A 98 -24.34 -12.71 2.92
CA VAL A 98 -25.23 -13.69 2.29
C VAL A 98 -26.34 -12.96 1.55
N HIS A 99 -26.34 -13.07 0.22
CA HIS A 99 -27.33 -12.40 -0.61
C HIS A 99 -28.75 -12.94 -0.31
N PRO A 100 -29.72 -12.07 0.02
CA PRO A 100 -31.00 -12.48 0.61
C PRO A 100 -31.91 -13.25 -0.36
N LYS A 101 -31.74 -13.09 -1.68
CA LYS A 101 -32.58 -13.77 -2.68
C LYS A 101 -31.95 -15.04 -3.25
N THR A 102 -30.63 -15.02 -3.49
CA THR A 102 -29.93 -16.11 -4.17
C THR A 102 -29.24 -17.06 -3.18
N GLY A 103 -29.04 -16.63 -1.93
CA GLY A 103 -28.25 -17.39 -0.95
C GLY A 103 -26.75 -17.40 -1.23
N ASP A 104 -26.29 -16.63 -2.22
CA ASP A 104 -24.88 -16.50 -2.57
C ASP A 104 -24.08 -15.95 -1.39
N LYS A 105 -22.97 -16.62 -1.04
CA LYS A 105 -22.10 -16.23 0.08
C LYS A 105 -20.86 -15.55 -0.45
N TYR A 106 -20.69 -14.28 -0.11
CA TYR A 106 -19.60 -13.44 -0.55
C TYR A 106 -19.43 -12.25 0.42
N ALA A 107 -18.41 -12.32 1.28
CA ALA A 107 -18.15 -11.32 2.32
C ALA A 107 -18.04 -9.89 1.77
N ALA A 108 -17.41 -9.73 0.60
CA ALA A 108 -17.21 -8.42 -0.03
C ALA A 108 -18.49 -7.73 -0.51
N TYR A 109 -19.66 -8.39 -0.47
CA TYR A 109 -20.95 -7.70 -0.56
C TYR A 109 -21.13 -6.63 0.53
N ASN A 110 -20.53 -6.83 1.70
CA ASN A 110 -20.61 -5.87 2.79
C ASN A 110 -20.03 -4.52 2.39
N LYS A 111 -18.98 -4.44 1.56
CA LYS A 111 -18.35 -3.17 1.17
C LYS A 111 -19.32 -2.18 0.50
N PRO A 112 -20.00 -2.50 -0.61
CA PRO A 112 -21.01 -1.61 -1.18
C PRO A 112 -22.25 -1.45 -0.30
N TYR A 113 -22.69 -2.52 0.39
CA TYR A 113 -23.87 -2.45 1.25
C TYR A 113 -23.67 -1.54 2.48
N SER A 114 -22.46 -1.52 3.04
CA SER A 114 -22.05 -0.62 4.12
C SER A 114 -22.26 0.84 3.73
N VAL A 115 -21.73 1.24 2.57
CA VAL A 115 -21.84 2.62 2.06
C VAL A 115 -23.30 2.98 1.79
N LEU A 116 -24.05 2.08 1.14
CA LEU A 116 -25.46 2.28 0.86
C LEU A 116 -26.31 2.44 2.13
N SER A 117 -26.07 1.61 3.14
CA SER A 117 -26.82 1.64 4.40
C SER A 117 -26.49 2.90 5.20
N TRP A 118 -25.20 3.25 5.28
CA TRP A 118 -24.76 4.46 5.96
C TRP A 118 -25.38 5.72 5.36
N LEU A 119 -25.37 5.88 4.04
CA LEU A 119 -25.93 7.06 3.36
C LEU A 119 -27.47 7.13 3.39
N LYS A 120 -28.16 6.04 3.75
CA LYS A 120 -29.62 6.04 3.97
C LYS A 120 -29.99 6.57 5.35
N GLU A 121 -29.12 6.37 6.33
CA GLU A 121 -29.40 6.66 7.74
C GLU A 121 -28.60 7.86 8.27
N SER A 122 -27.57 8.28 7.55
CA SER A 122 -26.66 9.36 7.90
C SER A 122 -26.53 10.39 6.78
N GLU A 123 -26.36 11.65 7.16
CA GLU A 123 -26.08 12.77 6.26
C GLU A 123 -24.72 13.37 6.62
N PRO A 124 -23.64 13.06 5.87
CA PRO A 124 -22.32 13.61 6.17
C PRO A 124 -22.29 15.13 5.96
N GLU A 125 -21.75 15.85 6.95
CA GLU A 125 -21.66 17.32 6.91
C GLU A 125 -20.59 17.77 5.91
N GLU A 126 -19.50 17.01 5.82
CA GLU A 126 -18.36 17.24 4.95
C GLU A 126 -18.70 17.10 3.46
N ASP A 127 -17.96 17.79 2.61
CA ASP A 127 -18.23 17.82 1.16
C ASP A 127 -17.67 16.59 0.44
N TYR A 128 -16.59 16.01 0.96
CA TYR A 128 -15.89 14.90 0.34
C TYR A 128 -15.87 13.67 1.25
N ILE A 129 -15.94 12.50 0.64
CA ILE A 129 -15.85 11.21 1.31
C ILE A 129 -14.55 10.53 0.85
N VAL A 130 -13.75 10.09 1.81
CA VAL A 130 -12.57 9.25 1.57
C VAL A 130 -12.94 7.83 1.99
N PHE A 131 -12.99 6.89 1.05
CA PHE A 131 -13.19 5.48 1.35
C PHE A 131 -11.82 4.78 1.38
N LEU A 132 -11.47 4.20 2.53
CA LEU A 132 -10.27 3.41 2.74
C LEU A 132 -10.63 1.94 3.01
N ASP A 133 -9.73 1.03 2.65
CA ASP A 133 -9.81 -0.35 3.13
C ASP A 133 -9.31 -0.45 4.58
N ALA A 134 -9.80 -1.46 5.31
CA ALA A 134 -9.43 -1.66 6.70
C ALA A 134 -7.94 -2.02 6.86
N ASP A 135 -7.33 -2.62 5.83
CA ASP A 135 -5.91 -2.97 5.78
C ASP A 135 -5.02 -1.85 5.23
N MET A 136 -5.40 -0.60 5.50
CA MET A 136 -4.64 0.59 5.17
C MET A 136 -4.21 1.35 6.43
N VAL A 137 -3.05 1.99 6.38
CA VAL A 137 -2.64 3.01 7.36
C VAL A 137 -2.38 4.35 6.68
N ILE A 138 -2.69 5.43 7.38
CA ILE A 138 -2.43 6.80 6.94
C ILE A 138 -0.95 7.13 7.25
N ASN A 139 -0.19 7.42 6.19
CA ASN A 139 1.22 7.80 6.27
C ASN A 139 1.38 9.31 6.47
N SER A 140 0.60 10.09 5.73
CA SER A 140 0.61 11.55 5.81
C SER A 140 -0.81 12.11 5.64
N ARG A 141 -1.00 13.35 6.11
CA ARG A 141 -2.32 13.98 6.19
C ARG A 141 -2.99 14.02 4.81
N ILE A 142 -4.16 13.39 4.69
CA ILE A 142 -4.97 13.42 3.47
C ILE A 142 -5.74 14.74 3.45
N THR A 143 -5.61 15.52 2.37
CA THR A 143 -6.35 16.76 2.14
C THR A 143 -6.96 16.74 0.75
N VAL A 144 -8.08 17.44 0.55
CA VAL A 144 -8.73 17.49 -0.78
C VAL A 144 -7.83 18.19 -1.78
N GLU A 145 -7.04 19.15 -1.34
CA GLU A 145 -6.06 19.89 -2.13
C GLU A 145 -4.90 18.98 -2.58
N ALA A 146 -4.38 18.13 -1.70
CA ALA A 146 -3.33 17.18 -2.05
C ALA A 146 -3.83 16.09 -3.02
N VAL A 147 -5.08 15.66 -2.88
CA VAL A 147 -5.67 14.58 -3.69
C VAL A 147 -6.24 15.10 -5.02
N GLY A 148 -6.73 16.35 -5.05
CA GLY A 148 -7.27 16.99 -6.25
C GLY A 148 -8.68 16.50 -6.65
N ALA A 149 -9.47 15.98 -5.72
CA ALA A 149 -10.82 15.48 -6.02
C ALA A 149 -11.80 16.62 -6.33
N GLU A 150 -12.64 16.43 -7.35
CA GLU A 150 -13.66 17.39 -7.80
C GLU A 150 -15.01 16.68 -7.98
N PRO A 151 -16.15 17.40 -7.85
CA PRO A 151 -17.45 16.83 -8.20
C PRO A 151 -17.46 16.26 -9.63
N GLY A 152 -17.97 15.04 -9.78
CA GLY A 152 -17.96 14.28 -11.04
C GLY A 152 -16.63 13.62 -11.39
N ARG A 153 -15.54 13.94 -10.67
CA ARG A 153 -14.17 13.46 -10.95
C ARG A 153 -13.54 12.86 -9.69
N PRO A 154 -14.00 11.67 -9.27
CA PRO A 154 -13.44 10.96 -8.13
C PRO A 154 -11.95 10.64 -8.36
N VAL A 155 -11.17 10.57 -7.30
CA VAL A 155 -9.76 10.16 -7.34
C VAL A 155 -9.63 8.73 -6.85
N SER A 156 -8.84 7.92 -7.53
CA SER A 156 -8.58 6.55 -7.10
C SER A 156 -7.23 6.00 -7.59
N ALA A 157 -6.76 4.93 -6.95
CA ALA A 157 -5.53 4.24 -7.34
C ALA A 157 -5.76 3.34 -8.57
N LEU A 158 -4.72 3.12 -9.37
CA LEU A 158 -4.80 2.22 -10.53
C LEU A 158 -4.82 0.75 -10.10
N TYR A 159 -5.76 -0.01 -10.63
CA TYR A 159 -5.91 -1.44 -10.45
C TYR A 159 -5.92 -2.15 -11.81
N GLY A 160 -4.75 -2.19 -12.45
CA GLY A 160 -4.58 -2.62 -13.85
C GLY A 160 -5.03 -4.05 -14.18
N TYR A 161 -5.21 -4.90 -13.17
CA TYR A 161 -5.67 -6.28 -13.32
C TYR A 161 -7.17 -6.43 -13.59
N LEU A 162 -7.97 -5.36 -13.48
CA LEU A 162 -9.41 -5.35 -13.82
C LEU A 162 -9.65 -5.47 -15.33
N LYS A 163 -9.25 -6.60 -15.93
CA LYS A 163 -9.28 -6.84 -17.38
C LYS A 163 -10.68 -6.84 -17.97
N GLY A 164 -11.70 -7.15 -17.17
CA GLY A 164 -13.11 -7.15 -17.60
C GLY A 164 -13.61 -5.77 -18.07
N VAL A 165 -12.96 -4.70 -17.62
CA VAL A 165 -13.22 -3.32 -18.05
C VAL A 165 -12.73 -3.06 -19.47
N ASP A 166 -11.70 -3.78 -19.94
CA ASP A 166 -11.12 -3.54 -21.26
C ASP A 166 -12.18 -3.75 -22.36
N PRO A 167 -12.16 -2.93 -23.42
CA PRO A 167 -13.08 -3.09 -24.55
C PRO A 167 -13.03 -4.49 -25.17
N GLU A 168 -11.86 -5.11 -25.13
CA GLU A 168 -11.55 -6.42 -25.69
C GLU A 168 -12.09 -7.58 -24.84
N SER A 169 -12.25 -7.38 -23.52
CA SER A 169 -12.76 -8.42 -22.63
C SER A 169 -14.28 -8.53 -22.72
N TYR A 170 -14.84 -9.72 -22.73
CA TYR A 170 -16.28 -9.89 -22.75
C TYR A 170 -16.82 -10.04 -21.32
N MET A 171 -17.72 -9.12 -20.94
CA MET A 171 -18.61 -9.26 -19.79
C MET A 171 -19.98 -8.77 -20.26
N GLU A 172 -21.01 -9.63 -20.21
CA GLU A 172 -22.37 -9.31 -20.68
C GLU A 172 -22.95 -8.06 -20.00
N ILE A 173 -22.57 -7.81 -18.75
CA ILE A 173 -22.98 -6.63 -17.98
C ILE A 173 -22.67 -5.30 -18.70
N LYS A 174 -21.63 -5.25 -19.56
CA LYS A 174 -21.27 -4.03 -20.29
C LYS A 174 -22.36 -3.58 -21.27
N GLU A 175 -23.24 -4.48 -21.69
CA GLU A 175 -24.38 -4.15 -22.57
C GLU A 175 -25.47 -3.34 -21.84
N SER A 176 -25.56 -3.46 -20.51
CA SER A 176 -26.58 -2.78 -19.69
C SER A 176 -26.06 -1.56 -18.94
N VAL A 177 -24.74 -1.31 -18.93
CA VAL A 177 -24.12 -0.20 -18.22
C VAL A 177 -24.10 1.06 -19.10
N PRO A 178 -24.76 2.16 -18.70
CA PRO A 178 -24.64 3.45 -19.39
C PRO A 178 -23.21 3.99 -19.28
N ASN A 179 -22.72 4.63 -20.34
CA ASN A 179 -21.38 5.21 -20.43
C ASN A 179 -20.25 4.23 -20.03
N VAL A 180 -20.40 2.95 -20.37
CA VAL A 180 -19.46 1.88 -19.97
C VAL A 180 -18.02 2.16 -20.40
N GLU A 181 -17.81 2.96 -21.45
CA GLU A 181 -16.50 3.43 -21.89
C GLU A 181 -15.76 4.29 -20.85
N LYS A 182 -16.46 4.75 -19.81
CA LYS A 182 -15.91 5.48 -18.66
C LYS A 182 -15.57 4.58 -17.47
N ALA A 183 -15.80 3.27 -17.57
CA ALA A 183 -15.35 2.36 -16.53
C ALA A 183 -13.81 2.38 -16.50
N ASP A 184 -13.25 2.78 -15.37
CA ASP A 184 -11.80 2.89 -15.16
C ASP A 184 -11.27 1.68 -14.40
N LYS A 185 -10.00 1.32 -14.59
CA LYS A 185 -9.33 0.26 -13.82
C LYS A 185 -8.85 0.79 -12.48
N VAL A 186 -9.73 0.91 -11.50
CA VAL A 186 -9.45 1.58 -10.22
C VAL A 186 -9.98 0.82 -9.01
N GLY A 187 -9.46 1.13 -7.82
CA GLY A 187 -9.85 0.47 -6.58
C GLY A 187 -9.04 0.93 -5.35
N GLY A 188 -9.30 0.29 -4.21
CA GLY A 188 -8.56 0.46 -2.95
C GLY A 188 -8.80 1.80 -2.26
N PHE A 189 -8.19 2.86 -2.81
CA PHE A 189 -8.28 4.23 -2.32
C PHE A 189 -9.28 5.02 -3.17
N MET A 190 -10.30 5.63 -2.56
CA MET A 190 -11.33 6.39 -3.30
C MET A 190 -11.64 7.71 -2.60
N VAL A 191 -11.60 8.82 -3.32
CA VAL A 191 -12.00 10.14 -2.81
C VAL A 191 -12.99 10.79 -3.78
N MET A 192 -14.16 11.17 -3.28
CA MET A 192 -15.19 11.78 -4.14
C MET A 192 -16.11 12.70 -3.36
N HIS A 193 -16.81 13.59 -4.09
CA HIS A 193 -17.80 14.47 -3.48
C HIS A 193 -19.00 13.66 -2.95
N LYS A 194 -19.58 14.05 -1.82
CA LYS A 194 -20.69 13.32 -1.16
C LYS A 194 -21.88 13.08 -2.08
N ALA A 195 -22.18 14.04 -2.96
CA ALA A 195 -23.28 13.92 -3.92
C ALA A 195 -23.03 12.79 -4.95
N ASP A 196 -21.77 12.58 -5.34
CA ASP A 196 -21.38 11.51 -6.26
C ASP A 196 -21.47 10.15 -5.57
N MET A 197 -20.97 10.06 -4.33
CA MET A 197 -21.07 8.84 -3.52
C MET A 197 -22.54 8.42 -3.32
N LYS A 198 -23.44 9.37 -3.03
CA LYS A 198 -24.88 9.10 -2.89
C LYS A 198 -25.52 8.56 -4.17
N ARG A 199 -25.15 9.11 -5.32
CA ARG A 199 -25.61 8.61 -6.62
C ARG A 199 -25.06 7.21 -6.90
N LEU A 200 -23.79 6.97 -6.59
CA LEU A 200 -23.08 5.73 -6.86
C LEU A 200 -23.56 4.57 -5.98
N ALA A 201 -23.73 4.79 -4.68
CA ALA A 201 -23.96 3.73 -3.68
C ALA A 201 -25.02 2.66 -4.06
N PRO A 202 -26.22 3.00 -4.56
CA PRO A 202 -27.18 1.99 -4.98
C PRO A 202 -26.71 1.16 -6.19
N TRP A 203 -26.02 1.80 -7.14
CA TRP A 203 -25.50 1.14 -8.34
C TRP A 203 -24.28 0.27 -8.07
N TRP A 204 -23.44 0.67 -7.11
CA TRP A 204 -22.31 -0.15 -6.68
C TRP A 204 -22.79 -1.53 -6.18
N LEU A 205 -23.79 -1.56 -5.30
CA LEU A 205 -24.34 -2.83 -4.84
C LEU A 205 -25.02 -3.61 -5.97
N HIS A 206 -25.86 -2.94 -6.76
CA HIS A 206 -26.58 -3.58 -7.88
C HIS A 206 -25.62 -4.28 -8.85
N TYR A 207 -24.60 -3.58 -9.34
CA TYR A 207 -23.67 -4.18 -10.30
C TYR A 207 -22.76 -5.23 -9.66
N THR A 208 -22.48 -5.14 -8.36
CA THR A 208 -21.81 -6.23 -7.64
C THR A 208 -22.64 -7.53 -7.68
N GLU A 209 -23.94 -7.43 -7.40
CA GLU A 209 -24.87 -8.56 -7.46
C GLU A 209 -25.01 -9.13 -8.88
N GLU A 210 -25.09 -8.28 -9.91
CA GLU A 210 -25.19 -8.71 -11.31
C GLU A 210 -23.92 -9.44 -11.79
N VAL A 211 -22.72 -8.96 -11.43
CA VAL A 211 -21.47 -9.67 -11.75
C VAL A 211 -21.45 -11.04 -11.06
N ARG A 212 -21.83 -11.10 -9.79
CA ARG A 212 -21.86 -12.34 -8.99
C ARG A 212 -22.85 -13.38 -9.49
N THR A 213 -23.99 -12.96 -10.02
CA THR A 213 -25.11 -13.87 -10.34
C THR A 213 -25.12 -14.36 -11.77
N ASN A 214 -24.43 -13.68 -12.69
CA ASN A 214 -24.44 -14.01 -14.11
C ASN A 214 -23.11 -14.63 -14.59
N PRO A 215 -23.08 -15.95 -14.90
CA PRO A 215 -21.88 -16.66 -15.36
C PRO A 215 -21.19 -16.07 -16.59
N LYS A 216 -21.92 -15.34 -17.43
CA LYS A 216 -21.35 -14.69 -18.62
C LYS A 216 -20.42 -13.52 -18.29
N ASN A 217 -20.32 -13.14 -17.01
CA ASN A 217 -19.41 -12.11 -16.51
C ASN A 217 -18.12 -12.67 -15.90
N TRP A 218 -17.92 -14.00 -15.84
CA TRP A 218 -16.86 -14.58 -15.01
C TRP A 218 -15.55 -14.89 -15.75
N ALA A 219 -15.59 -14.89 -17.08
CA ALA A 219 -14.40 -15.10 -17.90
C ALA A 219 -13.63 -13.79 -18.14
N ASN A 220 -12.31 -13.88 -18.29
CA ASN A 220 -11.38 -12.80 -18.65
C ASN A 220 -11.47 -11.56 -17.76
N THR A 221 -11.83 -11.75 -16.50
CA THR A 221 -11.92 -10.70 -15.47
C THR A 221 -10.55 -10.30 -14.94
N GLY A 222 -9.49 -11.06 -15.24
CA GLY A 222 -8.18 -10.85 -14.64
C GLY A 222 -8.10 -11.27 -13.17
N ASP A 223 -9.18 -11.82 -12.61
CA ASP A 223 -9.14 -12.60 -11.39
C ASP A 223 -8.46 -13.94 -11.68
N VAL A 224 -7.37 -14.21 -10.99
CA VAL A 224 -6.61 -15.46 -11.15
C VAL A 224 -7.23 -16.61 -10.35
N TYR A 225 -8.08 -16.33 -9.35
CA TYR A 225 -8.62 -17.33 -8.43
C TYR A 225 -9.84 -18.04 -8.98
N ASN A 226 -10.64 -17.35 -9.79
CA ASN A 226 -11.86 -17.94 -10.34
C ASN A 226 -11.59 -18.87 -11.54
N GLN A 227 -10.31 -19.13 -11.87
CA GLN A 227 -9.86 -19.93 -13.02
C GLN A 227 -10.61 -19.57 -14.30
N ASN A 228 -10.65 -18.28 -14.63
CA ASN A 228 -11.33 -17.79 -15.84
C ASN A 228 -12.83 -18.15 -15.88
N GLY A 229 -13.47 -18.20 -14.71
CA GLY A 229 -14.89 -18.51 -14.53
C GLY A 229 -15.20 -19.98 -14.27
N GLU A 230 -14.21 -20.89 -14.32
CA GLU A 230 -14.41 -22.32 -14.06
C GLU A 230 -14.73 -22.60 -12.58
N LEU A 231 -14.16 -21.81 -11.65
CA LEU A 231 -14.42 -21.93 -10.21
C LEU A 231 -15.55 -21.00 -9.73
N GLY A 232 -16.30 -20.40 -10.67
CA GLY A 232 -17.45 -19.57 -10.38
C GLY A 232 -17.19 -18.07 -10.48
N PRO A 233 -17.99 -17.24 -9.78
CA PRO A 233 -17.92 -15.78 -9.86
C PRO A 233 -16.57 -15.22 -9.38
N PRO A 234 -16.10 -14.10 -9.96
CA PRO A 234 -14.83 -13.49 -9.58
C PRO A 234 -14.85 -13.01 -8.12
N TRP A 235 -13.75 -13.19 -7.41
CA TRP A 235 -13.52 -12.70 -6.05
C TRP A 235 -13.56 -11.16 -5.97
N ILE A 236 -13.19 -10.49 -7.05
CA ILE A 236 -13.14 -9.02 -7.18
C ILE A 236 -14.45 -8.43 -7.76
N SER A 237 -15.59 -9.08 -7.54
CA SER A 237 -16.89 -8.67 -8.10
C SER A 237 -17.35 -7.30 -7.62
N GLU A 238 -17.06 -6.94 -6.38
CA GLU A 238 -17.36 -5.63 -5.78
C GLU A 238 -16.54 -4.50 -6.41
N MET A 239 -15.31 -4.79 -6.87
CA MET A 239 -14.51 -3.84 -7.65
C MET A 239 -15.16 -3.58 -9.01
N TYR A 240 -15.67 -4.62 -9.67
CA TYR A 240 -16.44 -4.46 -10.90
C TYR A 240 -17.74 -3.69 -10.68
N GLY A 241 -18.45 -3.97 -9.59
CA GLY A 241 -19.63 -3.22 -9.19
C GLY A 241 -19.34 -1.73 -9.02
N TYR A 242 -18.20 -1.37 -8.42
CA TYR A 242 -17.76 0.01 -8.26
C TYR A 242 -17.57 0.71 -9.60
N VAL A 243 -16.74 0.14 -10.48
CA VAL A 243 -16.37 0.80 -11.75
C VAL A 243 -17.55 0.91 -12.71
N PHE A 244 -18.42 -0.11 -12.77
CA PHE A 244 -19.65 -0.04 -13.56
C PHE A 244 -20.69 0.91 -12.94
N GLY A 245 -20.77 0.96 -11.61
CA GLY A 245 -21.58 1.96 -10.91
C GLY A 245 -21.14 3.39 -11.22
N CYS A 246 -19.82 3.65 -11.21
CA CYS A 246 -19.25 4.96 -11.57
C CYS A 246 -19.58 5.34 -13.01
N ALA A 247 -19.42 4.41 -13.96
CA ALA A 247 -19.80 4.63 -15.36
C ALA A 247 -21.30 4.95 -15.51
N HIS A 248 -22.16 4.19 -14.82
CA HIS A 248 -23.61 4.39 -14.83
C HIS A 248 -23.98 5.81 -14.38
N VAL A 249 -23.35 6.31 -13.31
CA VAL A 249 -23.56 7.67 -12.82
C VAL A 249 -22.65 8.70 -13.48
N ASN A 250 -22.04 8.36 -14.61
CA ASN A 250 -21.26 9.26 -15.47
C ASN A 250 -20.06 9.93 -14.77
N LEU A 251 -19.41 9.22 -13.85
CA LEU A 251 -18.16 9.64 -13.20
C LEU A 251 -16.95 9.27 -14.06
N SER A 252 -15.86 10.01 -13.93
CA SER A 252 -14.59 9.72 -14.62
C SER A 252 -13.43 10.00 -13.69
N HIS A 253 -12.57 9.00 -13.45
CA HIS A 253 -11.60 9.09 -12.37
C HIS A 253 -10.40 9.98 -12.74
N ILE A 254 -9.85 10.63 -11.72
CA ILE A 254 -8.45 11.06 -11.70
C ILE A 254 -7.66 9.89 -11.12
N ILE A 255 -6.88 9.21 -11.98
CA ILE A 255 -6.13 8.01 -11.60
C ILE A 255 -4.70 8.41 -11.24
N SER A 256 -4.23 7.98 -10.07
CA SER A 256 -2.84 8.21 -9.66
C SER A 256 -2.30 7.03 -8.84
N ASN A 257 -1.06 6.67 -9.11
CA ASN A 257 -0.31 5.67 -8.35
C ASN A 257 0.43 6.26 -7.14
N ASP A 258 0.34 7.57 -6.96
CA ASP A 258 1.13 8.24 -5.93
C ASP A 258 0.43 8.21 -4.58
N PHE A 259 -0.91 8.17 -4.53
CA PHE A 259 -1.63 8.29 -3.26
C PHE A 259 -1.51 7.07 -2.34
N MET A 260 -1.47 5.87 -2.92
CA MET A 260 -1.50 4.60 -2.20
C MET A 260 -0.33 3.74 -2.65
N LEU A 261 0.45 3.23 -1.69
CA LEU A 261 1.59 2.35 -1.96
C LEU A 261 1.41 0.99 -1.27
N TYR A 262 1.65 -0.08 -2.01
CA TYR A 262 1.87 -1.39 -1.42
C TYR A 262 3.30 -1.48 -0.85
N PRO A 263 3.48 -1.91 0.41
CA PRO A 263 4.81 -2.16 0.97
C PRO A 263 5.71 -2.99 0.04
N GLY A 264 6.97 -2.57 -0.08
CA GLY A 264 7.96 -3.20 -0.94
C GLY A 264 7.98 -2.70 -2.40
N TYR A 265 6.99 -1.92 -2.82
CA TYR A 265 7.00 -1.29 -4.15
C TYR A 265 7.81 0.00 -4.12
N THR A 266 8.34 0.40 -5.28
CA THR A 266 9.11 1.65 -5.41
C THR A 266 8.23 2.85 -5.04
N PRO A 267 8.63 3.67 -4.06
CA PRO A 267 7.79 4.77 -3.61
C PRO A 267 7.75 5.91 -4.63
N PRO A 268 6.59 6.57 -4.81
CA PRO A 268 6.48 7.79 -5.62
C PRO A 268 7.30 8.93 -4.99
N PRO A 269 7.63 10.02 -5.70
CA PRO A 269 8.32 11.18 -5.12
C PRO A 269 7.58 11.77 -3.92
N GLU A 270 8.31 12.40 -3.01
CA GLU A 270 7.70 13.12 -1.88
C GLU A 270 6.78 14.25 -2.37
N PRO A 271 5.67 14.54 -1.66
CA PRO A 271 5.30 14.06 -0.31
C PRO A 271 4.51 12.74 -0.28
N PHE A 272 4.45 12.00 -1.39
CA PHE A 272 3.69 10.76 -1.49
C PHE A 272 4.49 9.54 -1.00
N PRO A 273 3.84 8.43 -0.59
CA PRO A 273 2.40 8.17 -0.60
C PRO A 273 1.66 8.73 0.63
N LEU A 274 0.34 8.92 0.50
CA LEU A 274 -0.53 9.32 1.61
C LEU A 274 -0.98 8.12 2.46
N VAL A 275 -1.15 6.96 1.82
CA VAL A 275 -1.67 5.73 2.42
C VAL A 275 -0.76 4.55 2.08
N ILE A 276 -0.54 3.66 3.05
CA ILE A 276 0.14 2.39 2.85
C ILE A 276 -0.89 1.26 2.93
N HIS A 277 -1.02 0.47 1.87
CA HIS A 277 -1.95 -0.66 1.79
C HIS A 277 -1.19 -1.97 2.08
N TYR A 278 -1.31 -2.50 3.30
CA TYR A 278 -0.59 -3.72 3.72
C TYR A 278 -1.36 -5.00 3.38
N GLY A 279 -2.08 -5.00 2.24
CA GLY A 279 -2.94 -6.10 1.82
C GLY A 279 -2.21 -7.31 1.22
N ILE A 280 -0.91 -7.22 0.97
CA ILE A 280 -0.09 -8.27 0.34
C ILE A 280 1.17 -8.57 1.18
N THR A 281 1.72 -9.78 1.00
CA THR A 281 3.00 -10.17 1.60
C THR A 281 4.13 -9.28 1.11
N PHE A 282 4.99 -8.82 2.02
CA PHE A 282 6.23 -8.14 1.68
C PHE A 282 7.35 -8.52 2.64
N PHE A 283 8.60 -8.19 2.28
CA PHE A 283 9.75 -8.42 3.14
C PHE A 283 10.78 -7.29 3.03
N VAL A 284 11.50 -7.07 4.12
CA VAL A 284 12.65 -6.16 4.23
C VAL A 284 13.76 -6.94 4.93
N ASP A 285 14.78 -7.32 4.17
CA ASP A 285 15.87 -8.19 4.63
C ASP A 285 15.36 -9.50 5.27
N ASP A 286 15.62 -9.74 6.55
CA ASP A 286 15.20 -10.91 7.31
C ASP A 286 13.82 -10.77 7.95
N TYR A 287 13.12 -9.66 7.74
CA TYR A 287 11.77 -9.43 8.23
C TYR A 287 10.74 -9.60 7.10
N ALA A 288 9.61 -10.23 7.40
CA ALA A 288 8.48 -10.32 6.49
C ALA A 288 7.17 -10.06 7.24
N PHE A 289 6.15 -9.61 6.49
CA PHE A 289 4.83 -9.35 7.04
C PHE A 289 3.75 -9.83 6.07
N ASP A 290 2.74 -10.48 6.64
CA ASP A 290 1.46 -10.77 5.99
C ASP A 290 0.34 -10.67 7.02
N LYS A 291 -0.70 -9.89 6.72
CA LYS A 291 -1.85 -9.70 7.62
C LYS A 291 -2.57 -11.01 7.96
N HIS A 292 -2.52 -12.01 7.09
CA HIS A 292 -3.24 -13.27 7.28
C HIS A 292 -2.58 -14.18 8.32
N TRP A 293 -1.35 -13.88 8.75
CA TRP A 293 -0.69 -14.62 9.83
C TRP A 293 -1.24 -14.31 11.21
N PHE A 294 -2.06 -13.27 11.34
CA PHE A 294 -2.54 -12.77 12.62
C PHE A 294 -4.06 -12.90 12.78
N GLN A 295 -4.47 -13.43 13.93
CA GLN A 295 -5.86 -13.50 14.37
C GLN A 295 -5.95 -13.18 15.87
N ASP A 296 -7.10 -12.67 16.31
CA ASP A 296 -7.44 -12.45 17.72
C ASP A 296 -6.46 -11.57 18.53
N LEU A 297 -5.85 -10.56 17.90
CA LEU A 297 -4.83 -9.73 18.55
C LEU A 297 -5.38 -8.78 19.63
N THR A 298 -6.67 -8.44 19.57
CA THR A 298 -7.32 -7.47 20.46
C THR A 298 -7.87 -8.08 21.75
N THR A 299 -7.82 -9.41 21.88
CA THR A 299 -8.26 -10.14 23.08
C THR A 299 -7.27 -9.93 24.24
N CYS A 300 -7.77 -9.75 25.47
CA CYS A 300 -6.90 -9.54 26.63
C CYS A 300 -6.23 -10.85 27.09
N PRO A 301 -4.92 -10.85 27.44
CA PRO A 301 -4.09 -9.70 27.83
C PRO A 301 -3.46 -8.90 26.67
N GLY A 302 -3.82 -9.14 25.42
CA GLY A 302 -3.34 -8.48 24.21
C GLY A 302 -2.18 -9.25 23.58
N LYS A 303 -2.28 -9.54 22.27
CA LYS A 303 -1.15 -10.03 21.46
C LYS A 303 -0.68 -8.91 20.54
N ASN A 304 0.49 -9.10 19.95
CA ASN A 304 1.05 -8.12 19.04
C ASN A 304 1.38 -8.74 17.68
N VAL A 305 1.60 -7.88 16.68
CA VAL A 305 2.31 -8.27 15.46
C VAL A 305 3.80 -8.37 15.75
N ASP A 306 4.51 -9.12 14.91
CA ASP A 306 5.97 -9.20 14.94
C ASP A 306 6.60 -7.79 14.96
N PHE A 307 7.50 -7.58 15.91
CA PHE A 307 8.18 -6.30 16.07
C PHE A 307 9.01 -6.00 14.80
N PRO A 308 8.71 -4.91 14.05
CA PRO A 308 9.37 -4.63 12.78
C PRO A 308 10.83 -4.21 12.99
N LEU A 309 11.64 -4.24 11.91
CA LEU A 309 12.96 -3.61 11.91
C LEU A 309 12.83 -2.10 12.19
N THR A 310 13.76 -1.56 12.98
CA THR A 310 13.86 -0.12 13.26
C THR A 310 14.50 0.64 12.08
N LEU A 311 14.38 1.97 12.08
CA LEU A 311 14.98 2.81 11.03
C LEU A 311 16.52 2.77 11.09
N GLU A 312 17.06 2.63 12.30
CA GLU A 312 18.48 2.49 12.58
C GLU A 312 19.01 1.16 12.02
N GLU A 313 18.31 0.05 12.25
CA GLU A 313 18.67 -1.26 11.70
C GLU A 313 18.74 -1.24 10.16
N ILE A 314 17.80 -0.54 9.48
CA ILE A 314 17.84 -0.43 8.01
C ILE A 314 18.89 0.56 7.50
N GLU A 315 19.19 1.65 8.22
CA GLU A 315 20.25 2.61 7.84
C GLU A 315 21.64 1.95 7.95
N TYR A 316 21.88 1.18 9.02
CA TYR A 316 23.10 0.38 9.18
C TYR A 316 23.31 -0.55 7.98
N LYS A 317 22.24 -1.21 7.51
CA LYS A 317 22.30 -2.17 6.40
C LYS A 317 22.51 -1.49 5.04
N LYS A 318 21.97 -0.29 4.84
CA LYS A 318 22.18 0.54 3.64
C LYS A 318 23.65 0.97 3.47
N GLN A 319 24.33 1.31 4.56
CA GLN A 319 25.78 1.61 4.51
C GLN A 319 26.61 0.40 4.02
N ASN A 320 26.03 -0.81 4.08
CA ASN A 320 26.68 -2.07 3.74
C ASN A 320 26.09 -2.75 2.47
N GLY A 321 25.21 -2.10 1.69
CA GLY A 321 24.64 -2.68 0.47
C GLY A 321 23.69 -1.79 -0.35
N PRO A 322 23.27 -2.22 -1.56
CA PRO A 322 22.38 -1.46 -2.43
C PRO A 322 20.91 -1.60 -1.98
N GLY A 323 20.52 -0.88 -0.93
CA GLY A 323 19.14 -0.84 -0.44
C GLY A 323 18.48 0.52 -0.66
N ASP A 324 17.25 0.54 -1.18
CA ASP A 324 16.41 1.74 -1.17
C ASP A 324 15.84 1.94 0.25
N TYR A 325 16.54 2.76 1.04
CA TYR A 325 16.16 3.09 2.42
C TYR A 325 14.71 3.56 2.52
N ARG A 326 14.27 4.42 1.60
CA ARG A 326 12.93 5.01 1.63
C ARG A 326 11.87 3.95 1.39
N ARG A 327 12.10 3.05 0.43
CA ARG A 327 11.22 1.89 0.21
C ARG A 327 11.10 1.01 1.45
N SER A 328 12.22 0.68 2.09
CA SER A 328 12.25 -0.15 3.29
C SER A 328 11.55 0.53 4.48
N ALA A 329 11.83 1.82 4.71
CA ALA A 329 11.20 2.60 5.77
C ALA A 329 9.67 2.67 5.59
N LEU A 330 9.19 2.95 4.37
CA LEU A 330 7.75 2.98 4.07
C LEU A 330 7.10 1.60 4.19
N ALA A 331 7.80 0.52 3.81
CA ALA A 331 7.29 -0.84 3.98
C ALA A 331 7.11 -1.20 5.47
N LEU A 332 8.04 -0.79 6.32
CA LEU A 332 8.01 -1.07 7.76
C LEU A 332 7.04 -0.15 8.54
N TYR A 333 6.55 0.93 7.92
CA TYR A 333 5.64 1.87 8.58
C TYR A 333 4.32 1.21 9.04
N ALA A 334 3.69 0.40 8.18
CA ALA A 334 2.44 -0.28 8.52
C ALA A 334 2.55 -1.25 9.73
N PRO A 335 3.49 -2.21 9.76
CA PRO A 335 3.67 -3.08 10.93
C PRO A 335 4.08 -2.29 12.19
N GLN A 336 4.84 -1.20 12.05
CA GLN A 336 5.18 -0.33 13.18
C GLN A 336 3.93 0.33 13.78
N VAL A 337 3.06 0.90 12.94
CA VAL A 337 1.78 1.48 13.37
C VAL A 337 0.88 0.44 14.02
N LEU A 338 0.77 -0.75 13.44
CA LEU A 338 -0.02 -1.84 14.02
C LEU A 338 0.53 -2.27 15.39
N HIS A 339 1.86 -2.34 15.52
CA HIS A 339 2.51 -2.71 16.77
C HIS A 339 2.22 -1.69 17.89
N GLU A 340 2.33 -0.40 17.57
CA GLU A 340 2.01 0.69 18.49
C GLU A 340 0.53 0.69 18.89
N ALA A 341 -0.38 0.55 17.93
CA ALA A 341 -1.83 0.53 18.17
C ALA A 341 -2.24 -0.61 19.12
N LEU A 342 -1.63 -1.79 18.94
CA LEU A 342 -1.88 -2.95 19.78
C LEU A 342 -1.29 -2.77 21.18
N GLU A 343 -0.11 -2.17 21.32
CA GLU A 343 0.46 -1.83 22.63
C GLU A 343 -0.41 -0.83 23.40
N ASP A 344 -0.94 0.19 22.71
CA ASP A 344 -1.81 1.20 23.33
C ASP A 344 -3.14 0.59 23.76
N HIS A 345 -3.75 -0.28 22.94
CA HIS A 345 -4.92 -1.05 23.34
C HIS A 345 -4.61 -1.96 24.53
N ARG A 346 -3.44 -2.62 24.54
CA ARG A 346 -3.02 -3.51 25.63
C ARG A 346 -2.90 -2.78 26.96
N ARG A 347 -2.31 -1.58 26.97
CA ARG A 347 -2.14 -0.75 28.17
C ARG A 347 -3.45 -0.09 28.59
N GLY A 348 -4.15 0.53 27.65
CA GLY A 348 -5.32 1.35 27.93
C GLY A 348 -6.59 0.55 28.22
N TYR A 349 -6.79 -0.57 27.52
CA TYR A 349 -8.01 -1.37 27.60
C TYR A 349 -7.83 -2.66 28.40
N CYS A 350 -6.77 -3.41 28.13
CA CYS A 350 -6.53 -4.65 28.86
C CYS A 350 -5.87 -4.42 30.22
N HIS A 351 -5.47 -3.18 30.54
CA HIS A 351 -4.74 -2.81 31.76
C HIS A 351 -3.55 -3.74 32.05
N ALA A 352 -2.89 -4.22 30.98
CA ALA A 352 -1.74 -5.11 31.06
C ALA A 352 -0.43 -4.31 30.96
N GLY A 353 0.69 -4.94 31.38
CA GLY A 353 2.05 -4.35 31.47
C GLY A 353 2.66 -3.94 30.13
N ALA A 354 3.96 -4.10 29.88
CA ALA A 354 4.52 -4.06 28.51
C ALA A 354 4.41 -5.45 27.86
N GLY A 355 4.23 -5.52 26.54
CA GLY A 355 4.12 -6.78 25.81
C GLY A 355 5.51 -7.34 25.61
N ALA A 356 5.65 -8.66 25.64
CA ALA A 356 6.91 -9.27 25.21
C ALA A 356 7.12 -8.93 23.73
N ARG A 357 8.27 -8.30 23.40
CA ARG A 357 8.67 -8.11 22.02
C ARG A 357 9.31 -9.38 21.49
N TYR A 358 8.84 -9.77 20.31
CA TYR A 358 9.40 -10.86 19.54
C TYR A 358 9.41 -10.50 18.05
N ARG A 359 10.34 -11.10 17.31
CA ARG A 359 10.50 -10.92 15.87
C ARG A 359 10.91 -12.24 15.24
N HIS A 360 10.10 -12.79 14.35
CA HIS A 360 10.53 -13.88 13.49
C HIS A 360 11.49 -13.37 12.42
N THR A 361 12.44 -14.22 12.05
CA THR A 361 13.30 -14.02 10.88
C THR A 361 12.79 -14.89 9.75
N TYR A 362 12.89 -14.40 8.52
CA TYR A 362 12.34 -15.05 7.34
C TYR A 362 13.36 -15.15 6.22
N LYS A 363 13.20 -16.20 5.42
CA LYS A 363 13.77 -16.28 4.08
C LYS A 363 12.64 -16.25 3.07
N CYS A 364 12.67 -15.26 2.18
CA CYS A 364 11.64 -15.06 1.17
C CYS A 364 12.17 -15.32 -0.24
N GLU A 365 11.32 -15.91 -1.07
CA GLU A 365 11.57 -16.17 -2.48
C GLU A 365 10.35 -15.70 -3.28
N SER A 366 10.53 -15.37 -4.57
CA SER A 366 9.44 -14.88 -5.42
C SER A 366 9.20 -15.77 -6.65
N PRO A 367 8.91 -17.08 -6.48
CA PRO A 367 8.65 -17.97 -7.60
C PRO A 367 7.44 -17.48 -8.42
N GLY A 368 7.64 -17.27 -9.72
CA GLY A 368 6.56 -16.80 -10.60
C GLY A 368 6.03 -15.40 -10.28
N GLY A 369 6.83 -14.57 -9.57
CA GLY A 369 6.43 -13.22 -9.18
C GLY A 369 5.60 -13.16 -7.89
N ILE A 370 5.47 -14.27 -7.18
CA ILE A 370 4.71 -14.34 -5.94
C ILE A 370 5.67 -14.51 -4.77
N ILE A 371 5.64 -13.55 -3.85
CA ILE A 371 6.41 -13.60 -2.62
C ILE A 371 5.90 -14.73 -1.72
N GLN A 372 6.80 -15.62 -1.35
CA GLN A 372 6.60 -16.67 -0.35
C GLN A 372 7.71 -16.58 0.69
N CYS A 373 7.34 -16.51 1.96
CA CYS A 373 8.26 -16.35 3.07
C CYS A 373 8.17 -17.53 4.03
N LYS A 374 9.33 -18.06 4.43
CA LYS A 374 9.43 -19.13 5.43
C LYS A 374 10.20 -18.63 6.65
N ALA A 375 9.63 -18.80 7.83
CA ALA A 375 10.30 -18.48 9.08
C ALA A 375 11.56 -19.36 9.26
N THR A 376 12.67 -18.71 9.63
CA THR A 376 13.98 -19.33 9.85
C THR A 376 14.42 -19.31 11.32
N GLY A 377 13.80 -18.47 12.13
CA GLY A 377 14.14 -18.32 13.55
C GLY A 377 13.26 -17.29 14.24
N LEU A 378 13.41 -17.18 15.57
CA LEU A 378 12.62 -16.30 16.43
C LEU A 378 13.56 -15.61 17.42
N LEU A 379 13.48 -14.28 17.49
CA LEU A 379 14.22 -13.44 18.43
C LEU A 379 13.23 -12.89 19.46
N GLU A 380 13.48 -13.11 20.75
CA GLU A 380 12.61 -12.63 21.83
C GLU A 380 13.42 -12.11 23.02
N GLY A 381 12.80 -11.21 23.79
CA GLY A 381 13.39 -10.67 25.02
C GLY A 381 14.78 -10.10 24.82
N GLU A 382 15.73 -10.49 25.68
CA GLU A 382 17.09 -9.93 25.67
C GLU A 382 17.85 -10.19 24.37
N ALA A 383 17.55 -11.27 23.64
CA ALA A 383 18.19 -11.57 22.37
C ALA A 383 17.81 -10.55 21.29
N LEU A 384 16.52 -10.17 21.24
CA LEU A 384 16.03 -9.14 20.33
C LEU A 384 16.58 -7.76 20.73
N GLU A 385 16.45 -7.40 22.00
CA GLU A 385 16.92 -6.10 22.53
C GLU A 385 18.44 -5.92 22.39
N SER A 386 19.22 -7.00 22.49
CA SER A 386 20.67 -6.97 22.26
C SER A 386 21.03 -6.83 20.79
N LYS A 387 20.22 -7.38 19.87
CA LYS A 387 20.42 -7.20 18.42
C LYS A 387 20.16 -5.74 18.03
N ILE A 388 19.02 -5.20 18.46
CA ILE A 388 18.62 -3.81 18.21
C ILE A 388 19.71 -2.84 18.70
N ARG A 389 20.11 -2.92 19.98
CA ARG A 389 21.16 -2.05 20.55
C ARG A 389 22.50 -2.14 19.82
N ARG A 390 22.86 -3.31 19.31
CA ARG A 390 24.11 -3.49 18.56
C ARG A 390 24.05 -2.80 17.20
N GLU A 391 22.94 -2.96 16.48
CA GLU A 391 22.76 -2.34 15.16
C GLU A 391 22.63 -0.82 15.28
N GLU A 392 21.88 -0.31 16.27
CA GLU A 392 21.80 1.12 16.62
C GLU A 392 23.17 1.72 16.95
N GLY A 393 23.96 1.05 17.81
CA GLY A 393 25.32 1.50 18.14
C GLY A 393 26.27 1.48 16.93
N GLY A 394 26.02 0.59 15.96
CA GLY A 394 26.76 0.54 14.69
C GLY A 394 26.47 1.76 13.81
N VAL A 395 25.20 2.20 13.74
CA VAL A 395 24.81 3.42 13.01
C VAL A 395 25.47 4.65 13.62
N GLU A 396 25.43 4.80 14.94
CA GLU A 396 26.00 5.96 15.60
C GLU A 396 27.52 6.04 15.36
N ALA A 397 28.23 4.91 15.50
CA ALA A 397 29.66 4.85 15.20
C ALA A 397 29.97 5.16 13.72
N ALA A 398 29.12 4.71 12.79
CA ALA A 398 29.30 5.02 11.37
C ALA A 398 29.03 6.49 11.06
N ARG A 399 28.02 7.10 11.69
CA ARG A 399 27.74 8.54 11.57
C ARG A 399 28.87 9.38 12.14
N GLU A 400 29.39 9.01 13.32
CA GLU A 400 30.58 9.64 13.91
C GLU A 400 31.79 9.51 12.98
N ALA A 401 31.99 8.35 12.33
CA ALA A 401 33.08 8.15 11.38
C ALA A 401 32.90 8.97 10.09
N GLU A 402 31.67 9.17 9.61
CA GLU A 402 31.36 10.04 8.47
C GLU A 402 31.52 11.52 8.81
N GLU A 403 31.10 11.95 10.00
CA GLU A 403 31.30 13.33 10.49
C GLU A 403 32.79 13.62 10.78
N ALA A 404 33.54 12.62 11.24
CA ALA A 404 34.99 12.69 11.40
C ALA A 404 35.77 12.58 10.07
N ARG A 405 35.10 12.18 8.98
CA ARG A 405 35.70 12.18 7.64
C ARG A 405 35.75 13.63 7.16
N GLU A 406 36.92 14.25 7.26
CA GLU A 406 37.15 15.52 6.57
C GLU A 406 36.72 15.34 5.10
N PRO A 407 35.91 16.26 4.53
CA PRO A 407 35.58 16.18 3.12
C PRO A 407 36.89 16.09 2.39
N ALA A 408 37.09 15.00 1.63
CA ALA A 408 38.24 14.88 0.77
C ALA A 408 38.21 16.15 -0.08
N LYS A 409 39.15 17.05 0.20
CA LYS A 409 39.36 18.27 -0.55
C LYS A 409 39.85 17.74 -1.88
N ASP A 410 38.94 17.42 -2.78
CA ASP A 410 39.26 17.21 -4.19
C ASP A 410 40.00 18.47 -4.56
N ALA A 411 41.32 18.38 -4.62
CA ALA A 411 42.16 19.49 -5.00
C ALA A 411 41.72 19.82 -6.43
N CYS A 412 40.94 20.88 -6.54
CA CYS A 412 40.48 21.39 -7.82
C CYS A 412 41.66 22.14 -8.42
N GLU A 413 42.66 21.36 -8.84
CA GLU A 413 43.95 21.80 -9.35
C GLU A 413 44.15 21.22 -10.75
N ASP A 414 45.04 21.86 -11.49
CA ASP A 414 45.51 21.32 -12.75
C ASP A 414 46.62 20.31 -12.47
N SER A 415 46.52 19.12 -13.02
CA SER A 415 47.52 18.07 -12.89
C SER A 415 48.62 18.16 -13.96
N ASN A 416 48.53 19.13 -14.88
CA ASN A 416 49.50 19.36 -15.93
C ASN A 416 49.86 20.85 -16.07
N GLU A 417 51.15 21.17 -16.12
CA GLU A 417 51.66 22.53 -16.26
C GLU A 417 51.20 23.22 -17.57
N LEU A 418 50.82 22.44 -18.59
CA LEU A 418 50.33 22.94 -19.87
C LEU A 418 48.82 23.21 -19.90
N CYS A 419 48.08 22.88 -18.83
CA CYS A 419 46.63 23.04 -18.76
C CYS A 419 46.15 24.45 -19.13
N CYS A 420 46.83 25.49 -18.64
CA CYS A 420 46.47 26.87 -18.98
C CYS A 420 46.71 27.22 -20.45
N SER A 421 47.75 26.66 -21.06
CA SER A 421 48.04 26.85 -22.48
C SER A 421 46.97 26.18 -23.34
N TRP A 422 46.64 24.93 -23.00
CA TRP A 422 45.60 24.16 -23.69
C TRP A 422 44.22 24.78 -23.53
N ALA A 423 43.85 25.23 -22.33
CA ALA A 423 42.60 25.93 -22.10
C ALA A 423 42.47 27.20 -22.96
N ARG A 424 43.55 28.00 -23.05
CA ARG A 424 43.60 29.18 -23.94
C ARG A 424 43.47 28.86 -25.42
N ASN A 425 43.99 27.70 -25.83
CA ASN A 425 43.87 27.22 -27.21
C ASN A 425 42.51 26.55 -27.50
N GLY A 426 41.58 26.55 -26.54
CA GLY A 426 40.21 26.04 -26.72
C GLY A 426 40.05 24.55 -26.42
N GLU A 427 41.06 23.89 -25.84
CA GLU A 427 41.03 22.44 -25.55
C GLU A 427 39.94 22.08 -24.53
N CYS A 428 39.51 23.00 -23.66
CA CYS A 428 38.39 22.73 -22.76
C CYS A 428 37.09 22.36 -23.50
N GLY A 429 36.92 22.86 -24.73
CA GLY A 429 35.83 22.46 -25.62
C GLY A 429 36.21 21.34 -26.58
N ALA A 430 37.42 21.37 -27.14
CA ALA A 430 37.85 20.42 -28.16
C ALA A 430 38.24 19.03 -27.60
N ASN A 431 38.73 18.98 -26.36
CA ASN A 431 39.20 17.78 -25.66
C ASN A 431 38.66 17.73 -24.22
N SER A 432 37.35 17.93 -24.09
CA SER A 432 36.67 18.09 -22.79
C SER A 432 36.87 16.90 -21.84
N ALA A 433 36.92 15.67 -22.35
CA ALA A 433 37.10 14.48 -21.50
C ALA A 433 38.43 14.52 -20.72
N TYR A 434 39.54 14.85 -21.39
CA TYR A 434 40.84 14.96 -20.74
C TYR A 434 40.93 16.24 -19.90
N MET A 435 40.46 17.36 -20.44
CA MET A 435 40.61 18.67 -19.83
C MET A 435 39.75 18.85 -18.56
N LEU A 436 38.55 18.26 -18.49
CA LEU A 436 37.70 18.31 -17.28
C LEU A 436 38.18 17.36 -16.18
N GLU A 437 39.04 16.41 -16.49
CA GLU A 437 39.61 15.48 -15.52
C GLU A 437 40.97 15.97 -14.99
N GLN A 438 41.82 16.48 -15.88
CA GLN A 438 43.21 16.83 -15.59
C GLN A 438 43.47 18.34 -15.50
N CYS A 439 42.59 19.18 -16.05
CA CYS A 439 42.77 20.63 -16.15
C CYS A 439 41.56 21.39 -15.59
N LYS A 440 41.04 20.92 -14.46
CA LYS A 440 39.78 21.38 -13.83
C LYS A 440 39.81 22.87 -13.52
N ALA A 441 40.94 23.38 -13.03
CA ALA A 441 41.10 24.79 -12.66
C ALA A 441 41.22 25.66 -13.90
N SER A 442 42.03 25.26 -14.87
CA SER A 442 42.20 25.97 -16.15
C SER A 442 40.91 26.05 -16.97
N CYS A 443 40.07 25.02 -16.93
CA CYS A 443 38.78 25.00 -17.65
C CYS A 443 37.61 25.64 -16.89
N GLY A 444 37.87 26.24 -15.73
CA GLY A 444 36.86 26.97 -14.95
C GLY A 444 35.83 26.08 -14.26
N VAL A 445 36.08 24.77 -14.16
CA VAL A 445 35.22 23.82 -13.45
C VAL A 445 35.18 24.14 -11.96
N CYS A 446 36.29 24.66 -11.42
CA CYS A 446 36.48 25.02 -10.02
C CYS A 446 35.79 26.34 -9.58
N GLY A 447 34.94 26.94 -10.42
CA GLY A 447 34.26 28.21 -10.11
C GLY A 447 35.12 29.48 -10.24
N SER A 448 36.41 29.34 -10.60
CA SER A 448 37.27 30.44 -11.05
C SER A 448 38.29 29.93 -12.07
N ALA A 449 38.39 30.58 -13.24
CA ALA A 449 39.43 30.27 -14.21
C ALA A 449 40.70 31.04 -13.82
N SER A 450 41.68 30.36 -13.22
CA SER A 450 42.91 31.00 -12.76
C SER A 450 44.08 30.68 -13.68
N CYS A 451 44.14 31.35 -14.83
CA CYS A 451 45.38 31.43 -15.61
C CYS A 451 46.09 32.75 -15.35
N VAL A 452 46.75 32.86 -14.20
CA VAL A 452 47.58 34.02 -13.87
C VAL A 452 48.91 33.89 -14.62
N LEU A 453 49.21 34.82 -15.52
CA LEU A 453 50.55 35.02 -16.07
C LEU A 453 51.25 36.10 -15.24
N ASP A 454 52.44 35.80 -14.76
CA ASP A 454 53.46 36.82 -14.53
C ASP A 454 53.81 37.44 -15.89
N ALA A 455 53.25 38.60 -16.19
CA ALA A 455 53.75 39.49 -17.24
C ALA A 455 53.45 40.94 -16.86
N ALA A 456 54.53 41.66 -16.55
CA ALA A 456 54.51 43.08 -16.22
C ALA A 456 54.09 43.95 -17.43
N VAL A 457 53.57 45.14 -17.07
CA VAL A 457 53.47 46.39 -17.83
C VAL A 457 52.23 46.59 -18.72
N GLY A 458 51.31 47.43 -18.24
CA GLY A 458 50.93 48.64 -18.97
C GLY A 458 49.52 48.75 -19.55
N SER A 459 48.79 49.75 -19.03
CA SER A 459 47.69 50.54 -19.63
C SER A 459 46.26 49.96 -19.77
N ASP A 460 45.37 50.58 -18.98
CA ASP A 460 44.02 51.08 -19.30
C ASP A 460 43.15 50.39 -20.38
N VAL A 461 41.90 50.07 -20.03
CA VAL A 461 40.70 50.85 -20.45
C VAL A 461 39.40 50.20 -19.93
N ARG A 462 38.68 51.00 -19.14
CA ARG A 462 37.23 51.25 -18.98
C ARG A 462 36.16 50.28 -19.54
N THR A 463 35.24 49.93 -18.64
CA THR A 463 33.75 49.97 -18.69
C THR A 463 33.03 50.11 -20.04
N GLY A 464 32.03 49.26 -20.26
CA GLY A 464 30.93 49.52 -21.21
C GLY A 464 29.92 48.37 -21.31
N ALA A 465 28.70 48.60 -20.85
CA ALA A 465 27.54 47.74 -20.99
C ALA A 465 27.05 47.62 -22.45
N LEU A 466 26.27 46.56 -22.77
CA LEU A 466 24.93 46.61 -23.38
C LEU A 466 24.46 45.22 -23.91
N SER A 467 23.41 44.69 -23.25
CA SER A 467 22.11 44.16 -23.76
C SER A 467 22.00 43.14 -24.93
N PRO A 468 20.87 42.40 -25.02
CA PRO A 468 20.77 41.04 -25.55
C PRO A 468 20.34 40.96 -27.02
N VAL A 469 20.63 39.82 -27.65
CA VAL A 469 20.11 39.45 -28.98
C VAL A 469 19.27 38.17 -28.85
N GLU A 470 17.99 38.28 -29.17
CA GLU A 470 17.06 37.18 -29.43
C GLU A 470 17.44 36.41 -30.71
N VAL A 471 17.36 35.08 -30.68
CA VAL A 471 17.20 34.25 -31.90
C VAL A 471 16.19 33.12 -31.67
N ARG A 472 14.94 33.42 -32.04
CA ARG A 472 14.05 32.69 -32.96
C ARG A 472 14.10 31.15 -33.03
N GLU A 473 12.92 30.57 -32.76
CA GLU A 473 12.51 29.18 -33.03
C GLU A 473 12.70 28.74 -34.50
N ARG A 474 13.09 27.47 -34.68
CA ARG A 474 12.56 26.57 -35.73
C ARG A 474 12.51 25.13 -35.21
N GLY A 475 11.34 24.52 -35.31
CA GLY A 475 11.12 23.11 -35.04
C GLY A 475 11.56 22.19 -36.19
N ALA A 476 11.95 20.98 -35.80
CA ALA A 476 11.86 19.70 -36.50
C ALA A 476 12.23 18.66 -35.42
N GLY A 477 11.31 17.85 -34.89
CA GLY A 477 10.72 16.76 -35.63
C GLY A 477 11.58 15.50 -35.49
N GLN A 478 11.64 14.90 -34.29
CA GLN A 478 12.06 13.51 -34.12
C GLN A 478 11.21 12.82 -33.05
N ARG A 479 10.45 11.83 -33.50
CA ARG A 479 9.72 10.86 -32.68
C ARG A 479 10.76 9.95 -32.03
N GLY A 480 11.02 10.17 -30.74
CA GLY A 480 11.68 9.19 -29.88
C GLY A 480 10.66 8.14 -29.46
N HIS A 481 10.83 6.93 -29.98
CA HIS A 481 10.11 5.73 -29.56
C HIS A 481 10.52 5.43 -28.10
N PHE A 482 9.73 5.90 -27.13
CA PHE A 482 9.86 5.43 -25.75
C PHE A 482 9.27 4.02 -25.68
N GLY A 483 10.15 3.05 -25.44
CA GLY A 483 9.80 1.66 -25.24
C GLY A 483 8.75 1.52 -24.15
N ARG A 484 7.63 0.91 -24.54
CA ARG A 484 6.67 0.31 -23.62
C ARG A 484 7.36 -0.88 -22.96
N ASP A 485 7.80 -0.72 -21.72
CA ASP A 485 8.06 -1.84 -20.81
C ASP A 485 7.46 -1.50 -19.44
N GLY A 486 6.15 -1.25 -19.44
CA GLY A 486 5.33 -1.17 -18.23
C GLY A 486 4.82 -2.57 -17.87
N HIS A 487 5.73 -3.48 -17.53
CA HIS A 487 5.36 -4.78 -16.97
C HIS A 487 5.12 -4.64 -15.46
N ALA A 488 3.94 -4.16 -15.08
CA ALA A 488 3.43 -4.36 -13.72
C ALA A 488 3.02 -5.83 -13.58
N PHE A 489 3.97 -6.68 -13.19
CA PHE A 489 3.70 -8.07 -12.80
C PHE A 489 3.11 -8.07 -11.39
N HIS A 490 1.80 -8.29 -11.30
CA HIS A 490 1.15 -8.62 -10.03
C HIS A 490 0.45 -9.97 -10.14
N HIS A 491 1.05 -10.92 -9.44
CA HIS A 491 0.50 -12.20 -9.04
C HIS A 491 0.69 -12.29 -7.52
N ALA A 492 -0.33 -12.70 -6.75
CA ALA A 492 -0.16 -13.53 -5.54
C ALA A 492 -1.44 -13.84 -4.74
N PHE A 493 -1.84 -15.11 -4.82
CA PHE A 493 -2.17 -16.11 -3.77
C PHE A 493 -3.54 -16.45 -3.14
N HIS A 494 -3.65 -17.79 -3.04
CA HIS A 494 -4.64 -18.71 -2.50
C HIS A 494 -5.24 -18.34 -1.14
N ALA A 495 -6.56 -18.46 -1.04
CA ALA A 495 -7.26 -18.83 0.18
C ALA A 495 -7.92 -20.20 -0.08
N GLU A 496 -7.30 -21.29 0.41
CA GLU A 496 -8.02 -22.55 0.56
C GLU A 496 -8.82 -22.46 1.86
N ASP A 497 -10.13 -22.26 1.71
CA ASP A 497 -11.13 -22.56 2.74
C ASP A 497 -11.18 -24.09 2.95
N HIS A 498 -10.26 -24.66 3.73
CA HIS A 498 -10.47 -25.94 4.42
C HIS A 498 -9.61 -26.01 5.68
N PRO A 499 -10.20 -26.19 6.89
CA PRO A 499 -9.42 -26.53 8.07
C PRO A 499 -8.98 -28.00 7.95
N ASP A 500 -7.71 -28.26 7.68
CA ASP A 500 -7.11 -29.58 7.87
C ASP A 500 -6.70 -29.73 9.35
N PRO A 501 -7.33 -30.61 10.14
CA PRO A 501 -7.05 -30.75 11.56
C PRO A 501 -5.90 -31.73 11.76
N ASN A 502 -4.68 -31.44 11.28
CA ASN A 502 -3.49 -32.27 11.53
C ASN A 502 -2.17 -31.52 11.28
N VAL A 503 -1.95 -30.38 11.94
CA VAL A 503 -0.61 -29.79 12.07
C VAL A 503 -0.42 -29.21 13.46
N PHE A 504 -0.40 -30.08 14.48
CA PHE A 504 0.28 -29.82 15.74
C PHE A 504 0.69 -31.18 16.32
N ASP A 505 1.89 -31.63 15.97
CA ASP A 505 2.55 -32.66 16.75
C ASP A 505 4.05 -32.37 16.82
N GLY A 506 4.60 -32.38 18.03
CA GLY A 506 6.03 -32.18 18.27
C GLY A 506 6.39 -31.00 19.18
N ALA A 507 5.93 -31.03 20.43
CA ALA A 507 6.77 -30.74 21.61
C ALA A 507 5.88 -30.68 22.87
N ASN A 508 5.86 -31.76 23.65
CA ASN A 508 5.83 -31.73 25.13
C ASN A 508 5.83 -33.17 25.69
N GLU A 509 6.98 -33.84 25.59
CA GLU A 509 7.34 -34.84 26.59
C GLU A 509 8.05 -34.11 27.74
N ALA A 510 7.36 -33.93 28.85
CA ALA A 510 7.88 -34.01 30.22
C ALA A 510 6.89 -33.37 31.18
N LEU A 511 6.11 -34.19 31.88
CA LEU A 511 5.65 -34.03 33.27
C LEU A 511 4.35 -34.82 33.47
N PHE A 512 4.44 -36.13 33.74
CA PHE A 512 3.47 -36.78 34.63
C PHE A 512 4.08 -38.07 35.20
N ARG A 513 4.60 -37.97 36.43
CA ARG A 513 4.78 -39.10 37.34
C ARG A 513 4.33 -38.69 38.74
N ALA A 514 3.26 -39.34 39.18
CA ALA A 514 2.76 -39.60 40.54
C ALA A 514 1.25 -39.36 40.55
N LEU A 515 0.34 -40.19 41.04
CA LEU A 515 0.28 -41.54 41.64
C LEU A 515 -1.20 -42.01 41.45
N PRO A 516 -1.60 -43.27 41.74
CA PRO A 516 -2.77 -43.94 41.15
C PRO A 516 -3.99 -43.99 42.10
N PHE A 517 -5.07 -44.66 41.64
CA PHE A 517 -5.77 -45.79 42.29
C PHE A 517 -7.33 -45.73 42.40
N TRP A 518 -7.96 -46.86 41.96
CA TRP A 518 -9.35 -47.36 42.12
C TRP A 518 -10.48 -46.60 41.38
N GLY A 519 -11.46 -47.23 40.73
CA GLY A 519 -11.83 -48.63 40.61
C GLY A 519 -13.32 -48.76 40.24
N SER A 520 -13.58 -49.52 39.18
CA SER A 520 -14.66 -50.50 39.05
C SER A 520 -16.13 -50.11 38.75
N LEU A 521 -16.74 -51.09 38.03
CA LEU A 521 -18.16 -51.50 37.93
C LEU A 521 -19.05 -50.71 36.96
N CYS A 522 -19.41 -51.29 35.79
CA CYS A 522 -20.51 -52.26 35.53
C CYS A 522 -21.67 -51.52 34.81
N VAL A 523 -22.49 -52.06 33.90
CA VAL A 523 -22.94 -53.43 33.61
C VAL A 523 -23.77 -53.38 32.29
N VAL A 524 -23.64 -54.43 31.46
CA VAL A 524 -24.66 -55.13 30.63
C VAL A 524 -25.45 -54.33 29.56
N GLY A 525 -25.64 -54.81 28.32
CA GLY A 525 -25.21 -56.03 27.64
C GLY A 525 -26.20 -56.43 26.52
N VAL A 526 -25.78 -57.43 25.73
CA VAL A 526 -26.62 -58.47 25.04
C VAL A 526 -27.33 -58.01 23.75
N VAL A 527 -27.32 -58.69 22.58
CA VAL A 527 -26.78 -59.96 22.04
C VAL A 527 -26.94 -59.90 20.50
N GLY A 528 -25.94 -60.30 19.71
CA GLY A 528 -25.96 -61.51 18.85
C GLY A 528 -26.44 -61.25 17.41
N ALA A 529 -25.90 -61.83 16.34
CA ALA A 529 -24.91 -62.90 16.19
C ALA A 529 -24.26 -62.81 14.80
N ALA A 530 -22.98 -63.14 14.75
CA ALA A 530 -22.19 -63.42 13.55
C ALA A 530 -22.20 -64.93 13.28
N VAL A 531 -22.08 -65.35 12.01
CA VAL A 531 -21.60 -66.67 11.55
C VAL A 531 -21.20 -66.48 10.06
N ILE A 532 -20.06 -66.87 9.51
CA ILE A 532 -18.82 -67.46 10.04
C ILE A 532 -17.82 -67.68 8.87
N HIS A 533 -16.52 -67.71 9.20
CA HIS A 533 -15.38 -68.39 8.54
C HIS A 533 -14.88 -67.95 7.15
N THR A 534 -13.75 -67.23 7.04
CA THR A 534 -12.30 -67.58 7.18
C THR A 534 -11.63 -67.96 5.86
N PHE A 535 -10.57 -67.24 5.51
CA PHE A 535 -9.17 -67.69 5.43
C PHE A 535 -8.38 -66.74 4.52
N GLY A 536 -7.38 -66.04 5.07
CA GLY A 536 -6.23 -65.54 4.28
C GLY A 536 -5.34 -66.72 3.85
N PRO A 537 -4.24 -66.49 3.09
CA PRO A 537 -3.21 -65.52 3.50
C PRO A 537 -2.44 -64.79 2.37
N ASN A 538 -1.69 -63.78 2.80
CA ASN A 538 -0.35 -63.33 2.36
C ASN A 538 0.21 -63.82 1.01
N ALA A 539 0.69 -62.88 0.18
CA ALA A 539 2.14 -62.65 0.01
C ALA A 539 2.42 -61.54 -1.03
N ALA A 540 3.48 -60.79 -0.73
CA ALA A 540 4.06 -59.74 -1.55
C ALA A 540 4.61 -60.25 -2.90
N PHE A 541 4.92 -59.30 -3.81
CA PHE A 541 6.26 -59.05 -4.39
C PHE A 541 6.21 -58.61 -5.88
N VAL A 542 7.10 -57.65 -6.19
CA VAL A 542 7.73 -57.36 -7.50
C VAL A 542 7.10 -56.38 -8.50
N ARG A 543 7.71 -55.18 -8.52
CA ARG A 543 7.96 -54.36 -9.72
C ARG A 543 8.72 -55.14 -10.79
N ARG A 544 8.30 -55.09 -12.07
CA ARG A 544 9.23 -54.77 -13.19
C ARG A 544 8.52 -54.47 -14.52
N ARG A 545 9.08 -53.45 -15.18
CA ARG A 545 8.83 -52.92 -16.53
C ARG A 545 8.99 -54.00 -17.61
N LEU A 546 8.24 -53.89 -18.70
CA LEU A 546 8.68 -54.25 -20.05
C LEU A 546 8.03 -53.32 -21.10
N TRP A 547 8.88 -52.69 -21.92
CA TRP A 547 8.55 -51.96 -23.15
C TRP A 547 8.48 -52.93 -24.33
N ARG A 548 7.59 -52.69 -25.32
CA ARG A 548 7.86 -52.82 -26.79
C ARG A 548 6.64 -52.46 -27.69
N ARG A 549 6.76 -51.29 -28.36
CA ARG A 549 6.50 -50.84 -29.75
C ARG A 549 5.18 -51.11 -30.56
N PRO A 550 4.82 -50.20 -31.52
CA PRO A 550 3.50 -50.06 -32.18
C PRO A 550 3.48 -50.44 -33.70
N PRO A 551 2.31 -50.39 -34.38
CA PRO A 551 2.26 -49.99 -35.82
C PRO A 551 0.92 -49.26 -36.22
N PRO A 552 0.59 -48.99 -37.52
CA PRO A 552 1.11 -47.93 -38.41
C PRO A 552 0.01 -47.02 -39.05
N ARG A 553 0.40 -46.00 -39.86
CA ARG A 553 -0.50 -45.03 -40.56
C ARG A 553 -0.64 -45.28 -42.09
N LYS A 554 -1.90 -45.17 -42.58
CA LYS A 554 -2.49 -44.69 -43.88
C LYS A 554 -2.20 -45.40 -45.23
N PRO A 555 -3.20 -45.38 -46.14
CA PRO A 555 -3.12 -44.55 -47.37
C PRO A 555 -4.45 -43.87 -47.84
N ARG A 556 -4.36 -42.86 -48.73
CA ARG A 556 -5.36 -42.31 -49.70
C ARG A 556 -4.85 -42.62 -51.15
N PRO A 557 -5.47 -42.28 -52.32
CA PRO A 557 -6.77 -41.70 -52.75
C PRO A 557 -7.47 -42.60 -53.84
N PRO A 558 -8.31 -42.21 -54.86
CA PRO A 558 -8.23 -41.12 -55.89
C PRO A 558 -9.58 -40.36 -56.12
N LEU A 559 -9.80 -39.33 -56.97
CA LEU A 559 -9.06 -38.49 -57.93
C LEU A 559 -9.72 -37.09 -57.90
#